data_AF-A0A1A9S7W8-F1
#
_entry.id   AF-A0A1A9S7W8-F1
#
_cell.length_a   1.000
_cell.length_b   1.000
_cell.length_c   1.000
_cell.angle_alpha   90.00
_cell.angle_beta   90.00
_cell.angle_gamma   90.00
#
_symmetry.space_group_name_H-M   'P 1'
#
loop_
_entity.id
_entity.type
_entity.pdbx_description
1 polymer ?
#
loop_
_entity_poly.entity_id
_entity_poly.type
_entity_poly.pdbx_seq_one_letter_code
_entity_poly.pdbx_strand_id
1 'polypeptide(L)'
;MVYAVSLRGWRLAGSYPLDGFTGLYRSGKGSIAEVWLAGKNGGQDVLLDRIFLGTGALQKRFVAGLADLSHATGLPLLEPSEAT
;
A
#
# COMPACT_ATOMS: atom_id res chain seq x y z
N MET A 1 -3.26 4.77 -13.60
CA MET A 1 -4.23 4.97 -12.50
C MET A 1 -4.00 3.88 -11.47
N VAL A 2 -3.77 4.25 -10.21
CA VAL A 2 -3.72 3.30 -9.09
C VAL A 2 -5.14 3.06 -8.57
N TYR A 3 -5.53 1.81 -8.41
CA TYR A 3 -6.73 1.40 -7.69
C TYR A 3 -6.31 0.85 -6.32
N ALA A 4 -6.57 1.58 -5.25
CA ALA A 4 -6.26 1.18 -3.88
C ALA A 4 -7.36 0.31 -3.28
N VAL A 5 -6.99 -0.76 -2.57
CA VAL A 5 -7.94 -1.79 -2.11
C VAL A 5 -7.79 -2.17 -0.66
N SER A 6 -8.96 -2.27 -0.01
CA SER A 6 -9.16 -2.96 1.26
C SER A 6 -9.57 -4.41 1.13
N LEU A 7 -9.07 -5.23 2.05
CA LEU A 7 -9.19 -6.70 2.11
C LEU A 7 -10.63 -7.26 2.19
N ARG A 8 -11.67 -6.42 2.20
CA ARG A 8 -13.09 -6.84 2.25
C ARG A 8 -13.78 -6.97 0.89
N GLY A 9 -13.03 -6.81 -0.20
CA GLY A 9 -13.57 -6.83 -1.56
C GLY A 9 -13.22 -5.53 -2.25
N TRP A 10 -12.38 -5.63 -3.27
CA TRP A 10 -11.83 -4.55 -4.08
C TRP A 10 -12.89 -3.47 -4.37
N ARG A 11 -12.74 -2.29 -3.76
CA ARG A 11 -13.61 -1.12 -3.97
C ARG A 11 -12.76 0.13 -4.17
N LEU A 12 -13.22 0.99 -5.08
CA LEU A 12 -12.57 2.24 -5.48
C LEU A 12 -12.42 3.19 -4.28
N ALA A 13 -11.19 3.44 -3.83
CA ALA A 13 -10.90 4.46 -2.82
C ALA A 13 -10.48 5.81 -3.45
N GLY A 14 -9.82 5.78 -4.61
CA GLY A 14 -9.35 6.98 -5.31
C GLY A 14 -8.66 6.65 -6.63
N SER A 15 -8.39 7.67 -7.43
CA SER A 15 -7.65 7.55 -8.70
C SER A 15 -6.41 8.43 -8.63
N TYR A 16 -5.25 7.81 -8.71
CA TYR A 16 -3.97 8.51 -8.65
C TYR A 16 -3.14 8.31 -9.93
N PRO A 17 -2.47 9.36 -10.44
CA PRO A 17 -1.59 9.28 -11.59
C PRO A 17 -0.26 8.60 -11.17
N LEU A 18 0.07 7.48 -11.82
CA LEU A 18 1.16 6.58 -11.40
C LEU A 18 2.55 7.21 -11.49
N ASP A 19 2.74 8.12 -12.44
CA ASP A 19 3.98 8.85 -12.69
C ASP A 19 4.42 9.78 -11.54
N GLY A 20 3.47 10.14 -10.66
CA GLY A 20 3.73 10.89 -9.43
C GLY A 20 4.37 10.08 -8.31
N PHE A 21 4.51 8.75 -8.46
CA PHE A 21 4.93 7.85 -7.38
C PHE A 21 6.16 7.03 -7.76
N THR A 22 6.98 6.72 -6.77
CA THR A 22 8.21 5.93 -6.94
C THR A 22 8.06 4.47 -6.47
N GLY A 23 6.99 4.15 -5.77
CA GLY A 23 6.78 2.81 -5.21
C GLY A 23 5.58 2.72 -4.28
N LEU A 24 5.42 1.55 -3.69
CA LEU A 24 4.46 1.24 -2.63
C LEU A 24 5.22 0.84 -1.39
N TYR A 25 4.77 1.22 -0.20
CA TYR A 25 5.35 0.71 1.04
C TYR A 25 4.30 0.35 2.07
N ARG A 26 4.71 -0.51 3.00
CA ARG A 26 3.92 -0.90 4.16
C ARG A 26 4.35 -0.07 5.37
N SER A 27 3.38 0.41 6.14
CA SER A 27 3.60 0.97 7.48
C SER A 27 2.59 0.39 8.47
N GLY A 28 2.50 0.96 9.66
CA GLY A 28 1.56 0.60 10.71
C GLY A 28 2.22 0.06 11.97
N LYS A 29 1.47 0.10 13.08
CA LYS A 29 1.92 -0.33 14.41
C LYS A 29 0.98 -1.38 15.00
N GLY A 30 1.57 -2.35 15.69
CA GLY A 30 0.83 -3.43 16.35
C GLY A 30 0.02 -4.26 15.34
N SER A 31 -1.29 -4.35 15.56
CA SER A 31 -2.21 -5.08 14.68
C SER A 31 -2.75 -4.25 13.51
N ILE A 32 -2.28 -3.01 13.32
CA ILE A 32 -2.68 -2.16 12.20
C ILE A 32 -1.58 -2.19 11.14
N ALA A 33 -1.97 -2.43 9.89
CA ALA A 33 -1.11 -2.25 8.73
C ALA A 33 -1.67 -1.19 7.79
N GLU A 34 -0.77 -0.47 7.16
CA GLU A 34 -1.07 0.57 6.20
C GLU A 34 -0.36 0.28 4.88
N VAL A 35 -0.99 0.67 3.77
CA VAL A 35 -0.39 0.67 2.44
C VAL A 35 -0.32 2.10 1.95
N TRP A 36 0.84 2.51 1.49
CA TRP A 36 1.12 3.87 1.04
C TRP A 36 1.68 3.85 -0.39
N LEU A 37 1.31 4.84 -1.19
CA LEU A 37 2.07 5.23 -2.37
C LEU A 37 3.18 6.19 -1.93
N ALA A 38 4.42 5.90 -2.31
CA ALA A 38 5.56 6.78 -2.05
C ALA A 38 5.63 7.87 -3.11
N GLY A 39 5.54 9.13 -2.71
CA GLY A 39 5.64 10.27 -3.61
C GLY A 39 7.03 10.37 -4.26
N LYS A 40 7.07 10.73 -5.55
CA LYS A 40 8.32 10.96 -6.28
C LYS A 40 8.76 12.43 -6.14
N ASN A 41 10.07 12.69 -6.08
CA ASN A 41 10.67 14.04 -6.15
C ASN A 41 10.10 15.07 -5.15
N GLY A 42 9.91 14.68 -3.88
CA GLY A 42 9.31 15.56 -2.86
C GLY A 42 7.77 15.64 -2.93
N GLY A 43 7.14 14.81 -3.78
CA GLY A 43 5.71 14.58 -3.76
C GLY A 43 5.25 13.93 -2.45
N GLN A 44 3.99 14.14 -2.09
CA GLN A 44 3.42 13.60 -0.87
C GLN A 44 3.10 12.10 -1.00
N ASP A 45 3.34 11.38 0.09
CA ASP A 45 2.87 10.01 0.23
C ASP A 45 1.36 9.98 0.40
N VAL A 46 0.72 8.96 -0.18
CA VAL A 46 -0.72 8.80 -0.16
C VAL A 46 -1.09 7.50 0.53
N LEU A 47 -1.86 7.59 1.61
CA LEU A 47 -2.44 6.42 2.28
C LEU A 47 -3.49 5.81 1.37
N LEU A 48 -3.23 4.58 0.93
CA LEU A 48 -4.16 3.81 0.13
C LEU A 48 -5.17 3.06 1.00
N ASP A 49 -4.70 2.46 2.08
CA ASP A 49 -5.57 1.76 3.03
C ASP A 49 -4.92 1.56 4.40
N ARG A 50 -5.77 1.40 5.42
CA ARG A 50 -5.41 1.07 6.80
C ARG A 50 -6.29 -0.08 7.30
N ILE A 51 -5.67 -1.20 7.65
CA ILE A 51 -6.36 -2.45 7.96
C ILE A 51 -5.91 -3.03 9.31
N PHE A 52 -6.86 -3.55 10.07
CA PHE A 52 -6.57 -4.37 11.24
C PHE A 52 -6.28 -5.83 10.85
N LEU A 53 -5.06 -6.29 11.10
CA LEU A 53 -4.54 -7.62 10.78
C LEU A 53 -4.58 -8.59 11.97
N GLY A 54 -5.54 -8.45 12.89
CA GLY A 54 -5.60 -9.19 14.17
C GLY A 54 -5.70 -10.72 14.10
N THR A 55 -5.48 -11.33 12.93
CA THR A 55 -5.26 -12.77 12.77
C THR A 55 -4.15 -13.03 11.75
N GLY A 56 -3.42 -14.14 11.88
CA GLY A 56 -2.37 -14.53 10.92
C GLY A 56 -2.88 -14.73 9.48
N ALA A 57 -4.15 -15.12 9.30
CA ALA A 57 -4.76 -15.25 7.98
C ALA A 57 -4.90 -13.89 7.27
N LEU A 58 -5.27 -12.83 8.00
CA LEU A 58 -5.35 -11.48 7.46
C LEU A 58 -3.96 -10.95 7.09
N GLN A 59 -2.93 -11.27 7.87
CA GLN A 59 -1.55 -10.90 7.55
C GLN A 59 -1.08 -11.52 6.23
N LYS A 60 -1.33 -12.82 6.02
CA LYS A 60 -0.97 -13.48 4.75
C LYS A 60 -1.70 -12.87 3.55
N ARG A 61 -2.99 -12.59 3.70
CA ARG A 61 -3.78 -11.93 2.64
C ARG A 61 -3.31 -10.51 2.35
N PHE A 62 -2.88 -9.78 3.37
CA PHE A 62 -2.29 -8.46 3.22
C PHE A 62 -1.01 -8.50 2.38
N VAL A 63 -0.10 -9.42 2.69
CA VAL A 63 1.16 -9.58 1.94
C VAL A 63 0.89 -9.93 0.48
N ALA A 64 -0.02 -10.87 0.23
CA ALA A 64 -0.41 -11.25 -1.13
C ALA A 64 -1.05 -10.06 -1.89
N GLY A 65 -1.99 -9.35 -1.28
CA GLY A 65 -2.64 -8.20 -1.90
C GLY A 65 -1.69 -7.03 -2.20
N LEU A 66 -0.66 -6.84 -1.36
CA LEU A 66 0.37 -5.84 -1.61
C LEU A 66 1.26 -6.21 -2.80
N ALA A 67 1.61 -7.50 -2.95
CA ALA A 67 2.33 -7.99 -4.12
C ALA A 67 1.48 -7.88 -5.40
N ASP A 68 0.19 -8.23 -5.35
CA ASP A 68 -0.73 -8.08 -6.47
C ASP A 68 -0.86 -6.61 -6.90
N LEU A 69 -0.93 -5.68 -5.93
CA LEU A 69 -0.99 -4.25 -6.19
C LEU A 69 0.30 -3.73 -6.84
N SER A 70 1.47 -4.17 -6.38
CA SER A 70 2.74 -3.85 -7.01
C SER A 70 2.78 -4.34 -8.46
N HIS A 71 2.36 -5.58 -8.71
CA HIS A 71 2.29 -6.13 -10.05
C HIS A 71 1.32 -5.36 -10.96
N ALA A 72 0.12 -5.05 -10.47
CA ALA A 72 -0.91 -4.36 -11.23
C ALA A 72 -0.58 -2.89 -11.56
N THR A 73 0.19 -2.23 -10.69
CA THR A 73 0.58 -0.83 -10.85
C THR A 73 1.92 -0.66 -11.57
N GLY A 74 2.75 -1.71 -11.62
CA GLY A 74 4.14 -1.63 -12.07
C GLY A 74 5.06 -0.88 -11.10
N LEU A 75 4.55 -0.50 -9.91
CA LEU A 75 5.33 0.18 -8.89
C LEU A 75 6.04 -0.85 -8.01
N PRO A 76 7.34 -0.68 -7.72
CA PRO A 76 8.07 -1.58 -6.83
C PRO A 76 7.57 -1.46 -5.39
N LEU A 77 7.69 -2.56 -4.63
CA LEU A 77 7.59 -2.52 -3.17
C LEU A 77 8.90 -1.97 -2.60
N LEU A 78 8.79 -0.91 -1.82
CA LEU A 78 9.90 -0.31 -1.11
C LEU A 78 10.06 -1.00 0.24
N GLU A 79 11.32 -1.30 0.58
CA GLU A 79 11.68 -1.66 1.95
C GLU A 79 11.24 -0.52 2.89
N PRO A 80 10.75 -0.83 4.10
CA PRO A 80 10.49 0.21 5.09
C PRO A 80 11.80 0.94 5.37
N SER A 81 11.92 2.18 4.90
CA SER A 81 13.01 3.04 5.35
C SER A 81 12.81 3.20 6.85
N GLU A 82 13.80 2.79 7.65
CA GLU A 82 13.83 3.15 9.07
C GLU A 82 13.68 4.67 9.13
N ALA A 83 12.50 5.14 9.56
CA ALA A 83 12.30 6.53 9.86
C ALA A 83 13.23 6.85 11.02
N THR A 84 14.38 7.45 10.69
CA THR A 84 15.32 8.04 11.65
C THR A 84 14.63 9.19 12.38
#